data_AF-A0A329RMM5-F1
#
_entry.id   AF-A0A329RMM5-F1
#
_cell.length_a   1.000
_cell.length_b   1.000
_cell.length_c   1.000
_cell.angle_alpha   90.00
_cell.angle_beta   90.00
_cell.angle_gamma   90.00
#
_symmetry.space_group_name_H-M   'P 1'
#
loop_
_entity.id
_entity.type
_entity.pdbx_description
1 polymer ?
#
loop_
_entity_poly.entity_id
_entity_poly.type
_entity_poly.pdbx_seq_one_letter_code
_entity_poly.pdbx_strand_id
1 'polypeptide(L)'
;MIEVPTAATTSTISITLPDGIYAYADINRSIQTALVNAGAYLIDASGNNVFYLQLSENSVYYAAQLDFSATPTSLPTGYTRPATGLYSTGGSGLPTTARVLRLIIDNGYFGKVVGLTSGTYPSAPATVASAQLSNIIPQIQPSSSYVVRCDLIKNEYVASGDILSAFDRGDAQVGQLISYKPGQYAWMNCHNGSRSSITISIYNQNDQKV
;
A
#
# COMPACT_ATOMS: atom_id res chain seq x y z
N MET A 1 -2.00 -3.16 -11.71
CA MET A 1 -1.09 -2.94 -12.86
C MET A 1 -0.90 -1.44 -13.14
N ILE A 2 0.06 -1.03 -13.97
CA ILE A 2 0.22 0.35 -14.46
C ILE A 2 0.30 0.37 -15.98
N GLU A 3 -0.47 1.24 -16.61
CA GLU A 3 -0.38 1.55 -18.04
C GLU A 3 0.58 2.73 -18.24
N VAL A 4 1.64 2.51 -19.02
CA VAL A 4 2.71 3.46 -19.29
C VAL A 4 2.67 3.90 -20.75
N PRO A 5 2.68 5.22 -21.05
CA PRO A 5 2.70 5.71 -22.43
C PRO A 5 4.08 5.55 -23.08
N THR A 6 4.12 4.92 -24.26
CA THR A 6 5.37 4.62 -25.01
C THR A 6 5.15 4.78 -26.51
N ALA A 7 6.00 5.55 -27.19
CA ALA A 7 5.76 5.96 -28.59
C ALA A 7 4.29 6.39 -28.83
N ALA A 8 3.64 5.86 -29.86
CA ALA A 8 2.24 6.12 -30.17
C ALA A 8 1.24 5.22 -29.40
N THR A 9 1.72 4.39 -28.48
CA THR A 9 0.96 3.32 -27.80
C THR A 9 1.12 3.37 -26.28
N THR A 10 0.55 2.40 -25.57
CA THR A 10 0.74 2.20 -24.13
C THR A 10 1.18 0.77 -23.85
N SER A 11 2.01 0.59 -22.81
CA SER A 11 2.51 -0.70 -22.33
C SER A 11 2.01 -0.94 -20.90
N THR A 12 1.52 -2.14 -20.59
CA THR A 12 1.04 -2.47 -19.24
C THR A 12 2.12 -3.20 -18.45
N ILE A 13 2.41 -2.70 -17.25
CA ILE A 13 3.38 -3.26 -16.31
C ILE A 13 2.62 -3.86 -15.13
N SER A 14 2.88 -5.14 -14.87
CA SER A 14 2.34 -5.82 -13.71
C SER A 14 3.17 -5.48 -12.47
N ILE A 15 2.48 -5.14 -11.37
CA ILE A 15 3.08 -4.89 -10.07
C ILE A 15 2.50 -5.91 -9.11
N THR A 16 3.39 -6.66 -8.46
CA THR A 16 2.98 -7.64 -7.45
C THR A 16 3.48 -7.13 -6.10
N LEU A 17 2.55 -6.89 -5.19
CA LEU A 17 2.84 -6.64 -3.78
C LEU A 17 2.62 -7.96 -3.04
N PRO A 18 3.66 -8.55 -2.41
CA PRO A 18 3.48 -9.70 -1.53
C PRO A 18 2.52 -9.39 -0.37
N ASP A 19 2.05 -10.40 0.33
CA ASP A 19 1.28 -10.18 1.54
C ASP A 19 2.16 -9.52 2.61
N GLY A 20 1.68 -8.43 3.20
CA GLY A 20 2.46 -7.67 4.16
C GLY A 20 1.77 -6.39 4.62
N ILE A 21 2.40 -5.75 5.60
CA ILE A 21 2.01 -4.43 6.08
C ILE A 21 2.91 -3.42 5.36
N TYR A 22 2.30 -2.43 4.71
CA TYR A 22 3.01 -1.47 3.87
C TYR A 22 2.76 -0.05 4.33
N ALA A 23 3.76 0.82 4.28
CA ALA A 23 3.53 2.25 4.22
C ALA A 23 3.38 2.72 2.76
N TYR A 24 2.86 3.92 2.52
CA TYR A 24 2.82 4.50 1.16
C TYR A 24 4.21 4.57 0.51
N ALA A 25 5.25 4.80 1.30
CA ALA A 25 6.64 4.77 0.83
C ALA A 25 7.04 3.37 0.29
N ASP A 26 6.61 2.29 0.94
CA ASP A 26 6.89 0.93 0.47
C ASP A 26 6.12 0.59 -0.80
N ILE A 27 4.86 1.04 -0.91
CA ILE A 27 4.06 0.87 -2.13
C ILE A 27 4.72 1.62 -3.29
N ASN A 28 5.12 2.88 -3.07
CA ASN A 28 5.87 3.64 -4.07
C ASN A 28 7.15 2.93 -4.47
N ARG A 29 7.93 2.40 -3.52
CA ARG A 29 9.16 1.67 -3.83
C ARG A 29 8.89 0.42 -4.67
N SER A 30 7.82 -0.32 -4.40
CA SER A 30 7.42 -1.48 -5.21
C SER A 30 7.04 -1.07 -6.64
N ILE A 31 6.23 -0.01 -6.78
CA ILE A 31 5.87 0.58 -8.09
C ILE A 31 7.13 0.99 -8.84
N GLN A 32 8.02 1.76 -8.19
CA GLN A 32 9.26 2.25 -8.77
C GLN A 32 10.18 1.10 -9.19
N THR A 33 10.28 0.03 -8.39
CA THR A 33 11.06 -1.16 -8.74
C THR A 33 10.52 -1.83 -10.01
N ALA A 34 9.20 -1.97 -10.13
CA ALA A 34 8.58 -2.52 -11.34
C ALA A 34 8.81 -1.61 -12.57
N LEU A 35 8.72 -0.29 -12.40
CA LEU A 35 9.00 0.68 -13.47
C LEU A 35 10.48 0.68 -13.88
N VAL A 36 11.41 0.54 -12.94
CA VAL A 36 12.85 0.41 -13.23
C VAL A 36 13.11 -0.87 -14.01
N ASN A 37 12.56 -2.01 -13.59
CA ASN A 37 12.72 -3.28 -14.29
C ASN A 37 12.15 -3.25 -15.71
N ALA A 38 11.08 -2.48 -15.95
CA ALA A 38 10.51 -2.26 -17.28
C ALA A 38 11.25 -1.17 -18.09
N GLY A 39 12.14 -0.39 -17.49
CA GLY A 39 12.79 0.78 -18.11
C GLY A 39 11.82 1.93 -18.39
N ALA A 40 10.79 2.10 -17.58
CA ALA A 40 9.76 3.15 -17.67
C ALA A 40 10.04 4.33 -16.73
N TYR A 41 11.28 4.85 -16.77
CA TYR A 41 11.74 5.97 -15.95
C TYR A 41 12.76 6.80 -16.74
N LEU A 42 13.06 8.02 -16.28
CA LEU A 42 14.19 8.81 -16.75
C LEU A 42 15.19 9.05 -15.62
N ILE A 43 16.40 9.48 -15.95
CA ILE A 43 17.45 9.80 -14.98
C ILE A 43 17.72 11.30 -15.06
N ASP A 44 17.60 12.02 -13.96
CA ASP A 44 17.89 13.46 -13.92
C ASP A 44 19.40 13.77 -13.96
N ALA A 45 19.76 15.05 -14.01
CA ALA A 45 21.16 15.50 -14.06
C ALA A 45 21.96 15.14 -12.79
N SER A 46 21.28 14.82 -11.69
CA SER A 46 21.87 14.38 -10.42
C SER A 46 22.00 12.85 -10.32
N GLY A 47 21.57 12.11 -11.33
CA GLY A 47 21.60 10.65 -11.36
C GLY A 47 20.43 9.98 -10.67
N ASN A 48 19.37 10.71 -10.30
CA ASN A 48 18.19 10.14 -9.66
C ASN A 48 17.18 9.66 -10.71
N ASN A 49 16.52 8.54 -10.39
CA ASN A 49 15.42 8.04 -11.20
C ASN A 49 14.16 8.88 -10.98
N VAL A 50 13.62 9.42 -12.06
CA VAL A 50 12.40 10.23 -12.11
C VAL A 50 11.24 9.36 -12.57
N PHE A 51 10.19 9.37 -11.77
CA PHE A 51 8.95 8.64 -12.00
C PHE A 51 7.77 9.61 -12.16
N TYR A 52 6.76 9.20 -12.90
CA TYR A 52 5.63 10.05 -13.29
C TYR A 52 4.32 9.70 -12.58
N LEU A 53 4.42 8.91 -11.51
CA LEU A 53 3.31 8.50 -10.66
C LEU A 53 3.81 8.39 -9.22
N GLN A 54 3.08 8.99 -8.27
CA GLN A 54 3.44 8.97 -6.85
C GLN A 54 2.18 8.88 -5.99
N LEU A 55 2.22 7.99 -4.98
CA LEU A 55 1.20 7.91 -3.94
C LEU A 55 1.66 8.66 -2.70
N SER A 56 0.80 9.49 -2.12
CA SER A 56 1.08 10.28 -0.92
C SER A 56 -0.12 10.29 0.02
N GLU A 57 0.13 10.62 1.29
CA GLU A 57 -0.93 10.91 2.25
C GLU A 57 -1.34 12.39 2.14
N ASN A 58 -2.64 12.64 2.09
CA ASN A 58 -3.19 13.99 2.18
C ASN A 58 -3.88 14.17 3.55
N SER A 59 -3.19 14.83 4.47
CA SER A 59 -3.66 15.07 5.84
C SER A 59 -4.82 16.06 5.92
N VAL A 60 -5.00 16.92 4.92
CA VAL A 60 -6.11 17.89 4.89
C VAL A 60 -7.43 17.18 4.63
N TYR A 61 -7.42 16.18 3.73
CA TYR A 61 -8.60 15.42 3.35
C TYR A 61 -8.69 14.05 4.04
N TYR A 62 -7.74 13.70 4.91
CA TYR A 62 -7.63 12.38 5.53
C TYR A 62 -7.74 11.24 4.49
N ALA A 63 -7.06 11.45 3.36
CA ALA A 63 -7.23 10.67 2.13
C ALA A 63 -5.88 10.24 1.56
N ALA A 64 -5.89 9.18 0.74
CA ALA A 64 -4.75 8.89 -0.12
C ALA A 64 -4.81 9.82 -1.34
N GLN A 65 -3.66 10.34 -1.78
CA GLN A 65 -3.55 11.13 -2.99
C GLN A 65 -2.61 10.45 -3.97
N LEU A 66 -3.07 10.27 -5.20
CA LEU A 66 -2.29 9.74 -6.29
C LEU A 66 -2.01 10.86 -7.28
N ASP A 67 -0.73 11.22 -7.38
CA ASP A 67 -0.25 12.27 -8.25
C ASP A 67 0.24 11.68 -9.57
N PHE A 68 -0.30 12.19 -10.66
CA PHE A 68 0.03 11.82 -12.03
C PHE A 68 0.77 12.97 -12.68
N SER A 69 1.96 12.70 -13.21
CA SER A 69 2.72 13.65 -14.01
C SER A 69 2.70 13.24 -15.48
N ALA A 70 2.73 14.23 -16.37
CA ALA A 70 2.82 13.96 -17.81
C ALA A 70 4.20 13.41 -18.15
N THR A 71 4.24 12.28 -18.85
CA THR A 71 5.49 11.75 -19.41
C THR A 71 5.90 12.67 -20.58
N PRO A 72 7.16 13.13 -20.61
CA PRO A 72 7.62 14.05 -21.64
C PRO A 72 7.70 13.35 -23.01
N THR A 73 7.45 14.10 -24.08
CA THR A 73 7.51 13.57 -25.46
C THR A 73 8.91 13.56 -26.05
N SER A 74 9.80 14.35 -25.46
CA SER A 74 11.22 14.42 -25.79
C SER A 74 12.04 14.34 -24.51
N LEU A 75 13.32 14.00 -24.63
CA LEU A 75 14.20 13.92 -23.47
C LEU A 75 14.39 15.35 -22.91
N PRO A 76 14.01 15.61 -21.64
CA PRO A 76 14.22 16.94 -21.05
C PRO A 76 15.71 17.27 -20.94
N THR A 77 16.04 18.57 -20.94
CA THR A 77 17.43 19.03 -20.82
C THR A 77 18.07 18.51 -19.54
N GLY A 78 19.26 17.90 -19.66
CA GLY A 78 20.02 17.35 -18.54
C GLY A 78 19.53 15.96 -18.08
N TYR A 79 18.50 15.40 -18.72
CA TYR A 79 18.03 14.05 -18.41
C TYR A 79 18.69 13.04 -19.33
N THR A 80 18.78 11.79 -18.86
CA THR A 80 19.22 10.66 -19.66
C THR A 80 18.18 9.53 -19.64
N ARG A 81 18.22 8.70 -20.68
CA ARG A 81 17.35 7.52 -20.82
C ARG A 81 17.97 6.32 -20.10
N PRO A 82 17.15 5.37 -19.62
CA PRO A 82 17.67 4.12 -19.11
C PRO A 82 18.39 3.35 -20.22
N ALA A 83 19.39 2.53 -19.84
CA ALA A 83 20.19 1.77 -20.80
C ALA A 83 19.35 0.72 -21.59
N THR A 84 18.32 0.17 -20.95
CA THR A 84 17.42 -0.84 -21.54
C THR A 84 15.96 -0.58 -21.14
N GLY A 85 15.03 -1.30 -21.76
CA GLY A 85 13.60 -1.23 -21.46
C GLY A 85 12.87 -0.11 -22.21
N LEU A 86 11.65 0.21 -21.79
CA LEU A 86 10.66 0.94 -22.58
C LEU A 86 11.15 2.32 -23.05
N TYR A 87 11.69 3.17 -22.17
CA TYR A 87 12.11 4.53 -22.53
C TYR A 87 13.53 4.62 -23.09
N SER A 88 14.27 3.50 -23.13
CA SER A 88 15.60 3.45 -23.74
C SER A 88 15.55 3.74 -25.24
N THR A 89 16.69 4.05 -25.85
CA THR A 89 16.80 4.28 -27.30
C THR A 89 16.55 3.01 -28.12
N GLY A 90 16.87 1.84 -27.56
CA GLY A 90 16.61 0.54 -28.18
C GLY A 90 15.23 -0.05 -27.87
N GLY A 91 14.45 0.60 -26.99
CA GLY A 91 13.09 0.22 -26.66
C GLY A 91 12.04 0.96 -27.49
N SER A 92 10.80 0.99 -27.00
CA SER A 92 9.69 1.73 -27.62
C SER A 92 9.92 3.25 -27.63
N GLY A 93 10.72 3.77 -26.71
CA GLY A 93 11.01 5.19 -26.55
C GLY A 93 9.90 5.98 -25.85
N LEU A 94 10.21 7.27 -25.63
CA LEU A 94 9.27 8.24 -25.06
C LEU A 94 8.00 8.37 -25.91
N PRO A 95 6.86 8.73 -25.30
CA PRO A 95 5.61 8.87 -26.02
C PRO A 95 5.64 9.99 -27.06
N THR A 96 4.93 9.83 -28.17
CA THR A 96 4.83 10.87 -29.22
C THR A 96 3.86 12.00 -28.86
N THR A 97 3.03 11.79 -27.84
CA THR A 97 2.08 12.77 -27.31
C THR A 97 2.14 12.75 -25.79
N ALA A 98 2.11 13.92 -25.16
CA ALA A 98 2.13 14.02 -23.70
C ALA A 98 0.95 13.24 -23.11
N ARG A 99 1.24 12.28 -22.24
CA ARG A 99 0.26 11.41 -21.58
C ARG A 99 0.71 11.13 -20.15
N VAL A 100 -0.25 11.02 -19.25
CA VAL A 100 0.01 10.53 -17.88
C VAL A 100 -0.05 9.01 -17.84
N LEU A 101 0.63 8.43 -16.85
CA LEU A 101 0.47 7.01 -16.53
C LEU A 101 -0.94 6.77 -15.97
N ARG A 102 -1.43 5.54 -16.12
CA ARG A 102 -2.70 5.14 -15.50
C ARG A 102 -2.49 3.97 -14.56
N LEU A 103 -2.96 4.10 -13.32
CA LEU A 103 -3.00 3.03 -12.36
C LEU A 103 -4.25 2.18 -12.60
N ILE A 104 -4.06 0.88 -12.80
CA ILE A 104 -5.13 -0.11 -12.95
C ILE A 104 -5.22 -0.90 -11.65
N ILE A 105 -6.36 -0.78 -10.97
CA ILE A 105 -6.70 -1.54 -9.76
C ILE A 105 -7.63 -2.68 -10.18
N ASP A 106 -7.02 -3.84 -10.33
CA ASP A 106 -7.65 -5.13 -10.67
C ASP A 106 -7.94 -5.98 -9.43
N ASN A 107 -7.26 -5.72 -8.32
CA ASN A 107 -7.45 -6.38 -7.03
C ASN A 107 -8.12 -5.45 -6.01
N GLY A 108 -9.31 -5.81 -5.54
CA GLY A 108 -10.06 -5.04 -4.53
C GLY A 108 -9.35 -4.91 -3.18
N TYR A 109 -8.48 -5.85 -2.81
CA TYR A 109 -7.66 -5.74 -1.59
C TYR A 109 -6.62 -4.62 -1.71
N PHE A 110 -5.95 -4.53 -2.87
CA PHE A 110 -5.05 -3.40 -3.14
C PHE A 110 -5.82 -2.08 -3.18
N GLY A 111 -7.01 -2.08 -3.80
CA GLY A 111 -7.91 -0.93 -3.81
C GLY A 111 -8.24 -0.39 -2.41
N LYS A 112 -8.51 -1.27 -1.44
CA LYS A 112 -8.70 -0.88 -0.03
C LYS A 112 -7.45 -0.21 0.57
N VAL A 113 -6.26 -0.73 0.29
CA VAL A 113 -4.99 -0.17 0.81
C VAL A 113 -4.77 1.26 0.31
N VAL A 114 -4.96 1.49 -0.99
CA VAL A 114 -4.75 2.82 -1.61
C VAL A 114 -5.98 3.73 -1.60
N GLY A 115 -7.10 3.26 -1.03
CA GLY A 115 -8.33 4.04 -0.94
C GLY A 115 -9.07 4.25 -2.26
N LEU A 116 -8.87 3.38 -3.25
CA LEU A 116 -9.50 3.49 -4.57
C LEU A 116 -10.29 2.23 -4.93
N THR A 117 -11.51 2.38 -5.43
CA THR A 117 -12.28 1.24 -5.98
C THR A 117 -11.57 0.59 -7.17
N SER A 118 -11.90 -0.66 -7.49
CA SER A 118 -11.39 -1.29 -8.71
C SER A 118 -11.76 -0.46 -9.94
N GLY A 119 -10.78 -0.26 -10.82
CA GLY A 119 -10.91 0.67 -11.94
C GLY A 119 -9.57 1.13 -12.47
N THR A 120 -9.60 2.02 -13.46
CA THR A 120 -8.39 2.66 -13.99
C THR A 120 -8.40 4.15 -13.65
N TYR A 121 -7.26 4.67 -13.19
CA TYR A 121 -7.10 6.04 -12.74
C TYR A 121 -5.90 6.69 -13.44
N PRO A 122 -6.07 7.83 -14.13
CA PRO A 122 -7.35 8.46 -14.45
C PRO A 122 -8.25 7.57 -15.33
N SER A 123 -9.57 7.75 -15.21
CA SER A 123 -10.57 6.92 -15.89
C SER A 123 -10.51 7.05 -17.41
N ALA A 124 -10.16 8.23 -17.91
CA ALA A 124 -9.84 8.48 -19.31
C ALA A 124 -8.34 8.81 -19.48
N PRO A 125 -7.73 8.52 -20.64
CA PRO A 125 -6.39 8.99 -20.94
C PRO A 125 -6.29 10.52 -20.81
N ALA A 126 -5.35 10.99 -20.00
CA ALA A 126 -5.11 12.41 -19.78
C ALA A 126 -3.72 12.82 -20.29
N THR A 127 -3.60 14.07 -20.72
CA THR A 127 -2.36 14.65 -21.28
C THR A 127 -1.68 15.64 -20.35
N VAL A 128 -2.33 15.97 -19.23
CA VAL A 128 -1.90 16.97 -18.25
C VAL A 128 -1.80 16.32 -16.89
N ALA A 129 -0.86 16.79 -16.07
CA ALA A 129 -0.71 16.35 -14.69
C ALA A 129 -2.01 16.55 -13.89
N SER A 130 -2.29 15.62 -12.98
CA SER A 130 -3.51 15.62 -12.18
C SER A 130 -3.27 14.89 -10.87
N ALA A 131 -4.03 15.23 -9.84
CA ALA A 131 -4.07 14.48 -8.58
C ALA A 131 -5.44 13.82 -8.44
N GLN A 132 -5.46 12.58 -7.93
CA GLN A 132 -6.67 11.83 -7.63
C GLN A 132 -6.71 11.51 -6.14
N LEU A 133 -7.75 11.97 -5.45
CA LEU A 133 -8.01 11.58 -4.07
C LEU A 133 -8.69 10.20 -4.01
N SER A 134 -8.45 9.49 -2.91
CA SER A 134 -9.15 8.24 -2.58
C SER A 134 -10.67 8.43 -2.57
N ASN A 135 -11.41 7.48 -3.17
CA ASN A 135 -12.87 7.48 -3.21
C ASN A 135 -13.52 6.52 -2.19
N ILE A 136 -12.69 5.75 -1.49
CA ILE A 136 -13.04 4.96 -0.31
C ILE A 136 -12.01 5.23 0.78
N ILE A 137 -12.36 4.92 2.03
CA ILE A 137 -11.44 5.12 3.16
C ILE A 137 -10.22 4.20 2.98
N PRO A 138 -9.00 4.74 2.86
CA PRO A 138 -7.80 3.91 2.72
C PRO A 138 -7.53 3.12 4.00
N GLN A 139 -7.23 1.83 3.83
CA GLN A 139 -6.89 0.89 4.88
C GLN A 139 -5.44 0.41 4.70
N ILE A 140 -4.48 1.34 4.81
CA ILE A 140 -3.04 1.04 4.74
C ILE A 140 -2.66 -0.07 5.71
N GLN A 141 -3.27 -0.04 6.89
CA GLN A 141 -3.12 -1.05 7.94
C GLN A 141 -4.47 -1.71 8.17
N PRO A 142 -4.66 -2.95 7.72
CA PRO A 142 -5.94 -3.64 7.85
C PRO A 142 -6.23 -4.07 9.30
N SER A 143 -5.27 -3.99 10.22
CA SER A 143 -5.41 -4.38 11.62
C SER A 143 -5.30 -3.15 12.53
N SER A 144 -6.44 -2.65 13.03
CA SER A 144 -6.50 -1.47 13.90
C SER A 144 -6.55 -1.82 15.38
N SER A 145 -7.01 -3.03 15.72
CA SER A 145 -7.01 -3.55 17.08
C SER A 145 -6.57 -5.01 17.13
N TYR A 146 -6.00 -5.37 18.28
CA TYR A 146 -5.52 -6.70 18.61
C TYR A 146 -6.29 -7.20 19.81
N VAL A 147 -6.90 -8.37 19.66
CA VAL A 147 -7.63 -9.07 20.71
C VAL A 147 -6.77 -10.25 21.15
N VAL A 148 -6.30 -10.18 22.40
CA VAL A 148 -5.59 -11.28 23.04
C VAL A 148 -6.62 -12.25 23.58
N ARG A 149 -6.50 -13.52 23.20
CA ARG A 149 -7.33 -14.62 23.69
C ARG A 149 -6.49 -15.63 24.46
N CYS A 150 -7.08 -16.23 25.48
CA CYS A 150 -6.47 -17.25 26.30
C CYS A 150 -7.47 -18.36 26.60
N ASP A 151 -7.09 -19.60 26.30
CA ASP A 151 -7.90 -20.81 26.49
C ASP A 151 -8.21 -21.14 27.96
N LEU A 152 -7.53 -20.49 28.90
CA LEU A 152 -7.74 -20.64 30.33
C LEU A 152 -8.93 -19.81 30.84
N ILE A 153 -9.24 -18.71 30.18
CA ILE A 153 -10.24 -17.75 30.65
C ILE A 153 -11.63 -18.35 30.50
N LYS A 154 -12.43 -18.17 31.55
CA LYS A 154 -13.83 -18.56 31.59
C LYS A 154 -14.68 -17.31 31.77
N ASN A 155 -15.23 -16.79 30.66
CA ASN A 155 -16.24 -15.74 30.69
C ASN A 155 -17.55 -16.23 30.06
N GLU A 156 -18.56 -16.49 30.90
CA GLU A 156 -19.88 -16.97 30.46
C GLU A 156 -20.82 -15.85 29.98
N TYR A 157 -20.42 -14.59 30.15
CA TYR A 157 -21.26 -13.43 29.82
C TYR A 157 -21.10 -12.95 28.37
N VAL A 158 -20.14 -13.50 27.62
CA VAL A 158 -19.82 -13.07 26.25
C VAL A 158 -19.69 -14.29 25.35
N ALA A 159 -20.15 -14.17 24.10
CA ALA A 159 -20.08 -15.26 23.12
C ALA A 159 -18.65 -15.76 22.84
N SER A 160 -17.64 -14.87 22.98
CA SER A 160 -16.22 -15.24 22.97
C SER A 160 -15.68 -15.15 24.39
N GLY A 161 -15.83 -16.25 25.13
CA GLY A 161 -15.50 -16.31 26.56
C GLY A 161 -14.00 -16.36 26.89
N ASP A 162 -13.14 -16.31 25.88
CA ASP A 162 -11.70 -16.51 25.92
C ASP A 162 -10.89 -15.21 25.80
N ILE A 163 -11.54 -14.04 25.76
CA ILE A 163 -10.87 -12.75 25.59
C ILE A 163 -10.14 -12.34 26.88
N LEU A 164 -8.82 -12.14 26.78
CA LEU A 164 -7.93 -11.68 27.85
C LEU A 164 -7.82 -10.16 27.91
N SER A 165 -7.60 -9.53 26.77
CA SER A 165 -7.49 -8.08 26.66
C SER A 165 -7.64 -7.66 25.20
N ALA A 166 -7.97 -6.40 24.98
CA ALA A 166 -7.92 -5.78 23.66
C ALA A 166 -7.10 -4.49 23.74
N PHE A 167 -6.26 -4.26 22.74
CA PHE A 167 -5.48 -3.04 22.61
C PHE A 167 -5.36 -2.62 21.15
N ASP A 168 -5.17 -1.33 20.92
CA ASP A 168 -4.78 -0.80 19.62
C ASP A 168 -3.26 -0.68 19.52
N ARG A 169 -2.75 -0.43 18.32
CA ARG A 169 -1.32 -0.22 18.10
C ARG A 169 -0.77 1.08 18.68
N GLY A 170 -1.63 1.99 19.17
CA GLY A 170 -1.27 3.36 19.50
C GLY A 170 -0.56 4.06 18.34
N ASP A 171 0.58 4.68 18.65
CA ASP A 171 1.42 5.39 17.67
C ASP A 171 2.44 4.48 16.96
N ALA A 172 2.47 3.17 17.24
CA ALA A 172 3.45 2.27 16.64
C ALA A 172 3.28 2.21 15.11
N GLN A 173 4.35 2.55 14.40
CA GLN A 173 4.42 2.47 12.95
C GLN A 173 4.72 1.04 12.48
N VAL A 174 4.61 0.81 11.17
CA VAL A 174 4.96 -0.48 10.55
C VAL A 174 6.41 -0.85 10.93
N GLY A 175 6.61 -2.06 11.44
CA GLY A 175 7.92 -2.57 11.86
C GLY A 175 8.38 -2.11 13.25
N GLN A 176 7.57 -1.33 13.97
CA GLN A 176 7.88 -0.94 15.35
C GLN A 176 7.25 -1.89 16.37
N LEU A 177 7.84 -1.91 17.58
CA LEU A 177 7.30 -2.66 18.70
C LEU A 177 6.00 -2.02 19.19
N ILE A 178 4.93 -2.81 19.25
CA ILE A 178 3.69 -2.41 19.93
C ILE A 178 3.88 -2.68 21.42
N SER A 179 3.89 -1.62 22.24
CA SER A 179 4.01 -1.72 23.69
C SER A 179 2.66 -1.43 24.36
N TYR A 180 1.95 -2.49 24.74
CA TYR A 180 0.75 -2.38 25.56
C TYR A 180 1.07 -2.49 27.06
N LYS A 181 0.71 -1.47 27.84
CA LYS A 181 0.87 -1.44 29.30
C LYS A 181 -0.46 -1.05 29.94
N PRO A 182 -1.27 -2.02 30.43
CA PRO A 182 -2.54 -1.71 31.07
C PRO A 182 -2.29 -0.86 32.33
N GLY A 183 -3.08 0.21 32.50
CA GLY A 183 -2.96 1.12 33.65
C GLY A 183 -3.41 0.53 34.98
N GLN A 184 -4.04 -0.65 34.95
CA GLN A 184 -4.51 -1.38 36.11
C GLN A 184 -4.43 -2.89 35.87
N TYR A 185 -4.26 -3.66 36.95
CA TYR A 185 -4.35 -5.10 36.89
C TYR A 185 -5.80 -5.53 36.65
N ALA A 186 -5.99 -6.58 35.85
CA ALA A 186 -7.27 -7.22 35.61
C ALA A 186 -7.19 -8.69 36.06
N TRP A 187 -8.20 -9.15 36.77
CA TRP A 187 -8.34 -10.54 37.20
C TRP A 187 -9.52 -11.15 36.47
N MET A 188 -9.32 -12.34 35.90
CA MET A 188 -10.37 -13.08 35.24
C MET A 188 -10.50 -14.49 35.78
N ASN A 189 -11.73 -14.97 35.81
CA ASN A 189 -12.02 -16.33 36.19
C ASN A 189 -11.39 -17.29 35.19
N CYS A 190 -10.77 -18.33 35.73
CA CYS A 190 -10.18 -19.40 34.95
C CYS A 190 -11.08 -20.64 35.01
N HIS A 191 -10.99 -21.48 33.99
CA HIS A 191 -11.60 -22.80 34.07
C HIS A 191 -10.96 -23.64 35.19
N ASN A 192 -11.80 -24.38 35.93
CA ASN A 192 -11.34 -25.33 36.93
C ASN A 192 -10.65 -26.54 36.28
N GLY A 193 -9.66 -27.12 36.97
CA GLY A 193 -8.97 -28.34 36.56
C GLY A 193 -7.48 -28.13 36.33
N SER A 194 -6.71 -29.22 36.39
CA SER A 194 -5.28 -29.20 36.06
C SER A 194 -5.09 -29.07 34.55
N ARG A 195 -4.11 -28.26 34.14
CA ARG A 195 -3.72 -28.10 32.74
C ARG A 195 -2.21 -28.21 32.62
N SER A 196 -1.73 -28.87 31.57
CA SER A 196 -0.32 -28.98 31.23
C SER A 196 0.19 -27.81 30.38
N SER A 197 -0.72 -27.03 29.78
CA SER A 197 -0.38 -25.89 28.92
C SER A 197 -1.46 -24.80 28.98
N ILE A 198 -1.04 -23.59 28.65
CA ILE A 198 -1.89 -22.40 28.45
C ILE A 198 -1.57 -21.87 27.06
N THR A 199 -2.61 -21.57 26.28
CA THR A 199 -2.46 -21.04 24.92
C THR A 199 -2.91 -19.61 24.87
N ILE A 200 -1.99 -18.71 24.55
CA ILE A 200 -2.29 -17.29 24.28
C ILE A 200 -2.22 -17.09 22.76
N SER A 201 -3.28 -16.51 22.19
CA SER A 201 -3.39 -16.22 20.76
C SER A 201 -3.81 -14.77 20.56
N ILE A 202 -3.35 -14.15 19.47
CA ILE A 202 -3.71 -12.78 19.12
C ILE A 202 -4.52 -12.81 17.83
N TYR A 203 -5.63 -12.09 17.82
CA TYR A 203 -6.53 -11.93 16.69
C TYR A 203 -6.67 -10.46 16.33
N ASN A 204 -6.94 -10.16 15.06
CA ASN A 204 -7.30 -8.81 14.63
C ASN A 204 -8.80 -8.55 14.84
N GLN A 205 -9.26 -7.34 14.53
CA GLN A 205 -10.67 -6.95 14.65
C GLN A 205 -11.64 -7.74 13.75
N ASN A 206 -11.13 -8.46 12.75
CA ASN A 206 -11.92 -9.31 11.85
C ASN A 206 -11.88 -10.78 12.28
N ASP A 207 -11.43 -11.07 13.50
CA ASP A 207 -11.26 -12.40 14.07
C ASP A 207 -10.30 -13.32 13.29
N GLN A 208 -9.30 -12.72 12.64
CA GLN A 208 -8.24 -13.45 11.96
C GLN A 208 -7.02 -13.50 12.87
N LYS A 209 -6.38 -14.67 12.95
CA LYS A 209 -5.16 -14.86 13.74
C LYS A 209 -4.02 -14.01 13.14
N VAL A 210 -3.30 -13.31 14.02
CA VAL A 210 -2.13 -12.48 13.69
C VAL A 210 -0.84 -13.26 13.91
#